data_AF-A0AAE7D9T4-F1
#
_entry.id   AF-A0AAE7D9T4-F1
#
_cell.length_a   1.000
_cell.length_b   1.000
_cell.length_c   1.000
_cell.angle_alpha   90.00
_cell.angle_beta   90.00
_cell.angle_gamma   90.00
#
_symmetry.space_group_name_H-M   'P 1'
#
loop_
_entity.id
_entity.type
_entity.pdbx_description
1 polymer ?
#
loop_
_entity_poly.entity_id
_entity_poly.type
_entity_poly.pdbx_seq_one_letter_code
_entity_poly.pdbx_strand_id
1 'polypeptide(L)'
;MKHIILFLALLLLLTESGYSQHLNKKDSAVILNNIISYHIRYAVDADISITQNRVLSADGKSIFQKLMPADGQLITEIMPYKGDLNYPNKNYQLFTIHLPGFKVEYPDGMTSTTRLIGFKFDEDYLVAYDSTTSSIKFISGNFFKSRITQDFELDNTKPKSFYQYLMLRCYAMHPLNIRYTKKDENGIYFAVYSKIFNIDVEVFVRYDDHEMVKVTDDRLAGSITFSR
;
A
#
# COMPACT_ATOMS: atom_id res chain seq x y z
N MET A 1 19.56 -45.59 -16.23
CA MET A 1 19.42 -44.76 -15.00
C MET A 1 20.21 -43.45 -15.03
N LYS A 2 21.45 -43.40 -15.52
CA LYS A 2 22.26 -42.14 -15.54
C LYS A 2 21.65 -40.99 -16.38
N HIS A 3 20.91 -41.30 -17.45
CA HIS A 3 20.30 -40.27 -18.32
C HIS A 3 19.05 -39.61 -17.72
N ILE A 4 18.36 -40.26 -16.78
CA ILE A 4 17.14 -39.69 -16.14
C ILE A 4 17.53 -38.60 -15.12
N ILE A 5 18.67 -38.77 -14.44
CA ILE A 5 19.18 -37.81 -13.45
C ILE A 5 19.62 -36.50 -14.13
N LEU A 6 20.20 -36.59 -15.34
CA LEU A 6 20.64 -35.41 -16.09
C LEU A 6 19.45 -34.56 -16.58
N PHE A 7 18.32 -35.19 -16.91
CA PHE A 7 17.10 -34.50 -17.36
C PHE A 7 16.39 -33.77 -16.21
N LEU A 8 16.38 -34.36 -15.00
CA LEU A 8 15.87 -33.72 -13.79
C LEU A 8 16.72 -32.53 -13.33
N ALA A 9 18.06 -32.61 -13.46
CA ALA A 9 18.95 -31.50 -13.18
C ALA A 9 18.81 -30.35 -14.18
N LEU A 10 18.50 -30.65 -15.45
CA LEU A 10 18.24 -29.64 -16.48
C LEU A 10 16.88 -28.96 -16.30
N LEU A 11 15.86 -29.68 -15.80
CA LEU A 11 14.55 -29.10 -15.47
C LEU A 11 14.61 -28.14 -14.28
N LEU A 12 15.49 -28.41 -13.30
CA LEU A 12 15.72 -27.55 -12.13
C LEU A 12 16.47 -26.24 -12.48
N LEU A 13 17.21 -26.20 -13.60
CA LEU A 13 17.88 -24.99 -14.09
C LEU A 13 16.96 -24.07 -14.91
N LEU A 14 15.75 -24.51 -15.25
CA LEU A 14 14.77 -23.71 -16.00
C LEU A 14 13.78 -22.96 -15.10
N THR A 15 13.87 -23.13 -13.78
CA THR A 15 12.98 -22.49 -12.82
C THR A 15 13.74 -21.52 -11.93
N GLU A 16 14.39 -20.51 -12.50
CA GLU A 16 14.76 -19.31 -11.74
C GLU A 16 15.11 -18.12 -12.65
N SER A 17 14.26 -17.83 -13.63
CA SER A 17 14.12 -16.44 -14.10
C SER A 17 13.17 -15.72 -13.14
N GLY A 18 13.63 -15.55 -11.90
CA GLY A 18 13.07 -14.52 -11.03
C GLY A 18 13.32 -13.19 -11.71
N TYR A 19 12.37 -12.74 -12.54
CA TYR A 19 12.34 -11.39 -13.07
C TYR A 19 12.29 -10.46 -11.87
N SER A 20 13.46 -10.00 -11.42
CA SER A 20 13.55 -8.76 -10.67
C SER A 20 13.10 -7.67 -11.64
N GLN A 21 11.79 -7.42 -11.71
CA GLN A 21 11.23 -6.29 -12.43
C GLN A 21 11.63 -5.04 -11.66
N HIS A 22 12.82 -4.53 -11.95
CA HIS A 22 13.19 -3.20 -11.55
C HIS A 22 12.34 -2.22 -12.37
N LEU A 23 11.62 -1.35 -11.66
CA LEU A 23 10.90 -0.26 -12.30
C LEU A 23 11.90 0.65 -13.01
N ASN A 24 11.54 1.08 -14.21
CA ASN A 24 12.36 2.08 -14.90
C ASN A 24 12.20 3.46 -14.21
N LYS A 25 13.04 4.42 -14.61
CA LYS A 25 13.03 5.78 -14.03
C LYS A 25 11.69 6.50 -14.21
N LYS A 26 11.00 6.29 -15.33
CA LYS A 26 9.69 6.90 -15.63
C LYS A 26 8.63 6.37 -14.67
N ASP A 27 8.54 5.06 -14.50
CA ASP A 27 7.57 4.40 -13.62
C ASP A 27 7.81 4.78 -12.15
N SER A 28 9.07 4.84 -11.75
CA SER A 28 9.46 5.30 -10.41
C SER A 28 8.99 6.74 -10.18
N ALA A 29 9.17 7.64 -11.15
CA ALA A 29 8.69 9.03 -11.05
C ALA A 29 7.16 9.11 -10.93
N VAL A 30 6.41 8.29 -11.67
CA VAL A 30 4.94 8.21 -11.56
C VAL A 30 4.51 7.86 -10.14
N ILE A 31 5.12 6.83 -9.57
CA ILE A 31 4.84 6.36 -8.22
C ILE A 31 5.15 7.43 -7.19
N LEU A 32 6.35 8.02 -7.25
CA LEU A 32 6.79 9.03 -6.30
C LEU A 32 5.92 10.28 -6.35
N ASN A 33 5.59 10.77 -7.54
CA ASN A 33 4.71 11.92 -7.72
C ASN A 33 3.32 11.68 -7.10
N ASN A 34 2.81 10.46 -7.19
CA ASN A 34 1.52 10.10 -6.62
C ASN A 34 1.58 9.96 -5.09
N ILE A 35 2.66 9.45 -4.51
CA ILE A 35 2.85 9.42 -3.05
C ILE A 35 2.99 10.83 -2.49
N ILE A 36 3.76 11.70 -3.13
CA ILE A 36 3.89 13.11 -2.74
C ILE A 36 2.54 13.82 -2.84
N SER A 37 1.85 13.64 -3.97
CA SER A 37 0.50 14.17 -4.19
C SER A 37 -0.48 13.68 -3.13
N TYR A 38 -0.36 12.42 -2.72
CA TYR A 38 -1.13 11.83 -1.64
C TYR A 38 -0.91 12.60 -0.33
N HIS A 39 0.33 12.71 0.16
CA HIS A 39 0.58 13.42 1.42
C HIS A 39 0.12 14.86 1.43
N ILE A 40 0.40 15.62 0.36
CA ILE A 40 0.03 17.03 0.33
C ILE A 40 -1.49 17.21 0.24
N ARG A 41 -2.18 16.35 -0.53
CA ARG A 41 -3.64 16.39 -0.63
C ARG A 41 -4.32 16.19 0.72
N TYR A 42 -3.75 15.35 1.58
CA TYR A 42 -4.29 15.05 2.91
C TYR A 42 -3.66 15.90 4.03
N ALA A 43 -2.62 16.68 3.72
CA ALA A 43 -2.10 17.73 4.59
C ALA A 43 -3.00 18.98 4.61
N VAL A 44 -3.83 19.16 3.58
CA VAL A 44 -4.87 20.18 3.58
C VAL A 44 -6.15 19.49 4.04
N ASP A 45 -6.85 20.04 5.04
CA ASP A 45 -8.18 19.58 5.48
C ASP A 45 -9.17 19.67 4.31
N ALA A 46 -9.10 18.70 3.42
CA ALA A 46 -10.08 18.46 2.40
C ALA A 46 -10.86 17.24 2.87
N ASP A 47 -12.14 17.45 3.17
CA ASP A 47 -13.14 16.40 3.31
C ASP A 47 -13.19 15.59 2.00
N ILE A 48 -12.28 14.65 1.83
CA ILE A 48 -12.18 13.86 0.61
C ILE A 48 -13.05 12.62 0.79
N SER A 49 -14.25 12.71 0.25
CA SER A 49 -15.10 11.55 -0.06
C SER A 49 -14.26 10.51 -0.80
N ILE A 50 -14.45 9.22 -0.49
CA ILE A 50 -13.83 8.10 -1.20
C ILE A 50 -14.10 8.28 -2.70
N THR A 51 -13.11 8.79 -3.44
CA THR A 51 -13.32 9.14 -4.85
C THR A 51 -13.40 7.85 -5.66
N GLN A 52 -14.47 7.68 -6.42
CA GLN A 52 -14.74 6.54 -7.31
C GLN A 52 -13.50 6.09 -8.07
N ASN A 53 -13.27 4.77 -8.21
CA ASN A 53 -12.45 3.96 -9.15
C ASN A 53 -11.34 4.64 -10.01
N ARG A 54 -10.79 5.77 -9.59
CA ARG A 54 -9.82 6.51 -10.37
C ARG A 54 -8.47 5.85 -10.14
N VAL A 55 -8.09 5.06 -11.14
CA VAL A 55 -6.70 4.69 -11.35
C VAL A 55 -5.92 6.00 -11.50
N LEU A 56 -4.91 6.21 -10.65
CA LEU A 56 -4.13 7.43 -10.71
C LEU A 56 -3.30 7.43 -12.00
N SER A 57 -3.32 8.55 -12.71
CA SER A 57 -2.53 8.75 -13.92
C SER A 57 -1.08 9.13 -13.59
N ALA A 58 -0.23 9.00 -14.61
CA ALA A 58 1.22 9.21 -14.54
C ALA A 58 1.65 10.54 -13.89
N ASP A 59 0.83 11.59 -14.03
CA ASP A 59 1.27 12.97 -13.77
C ASP A 59 1.00 13.46 -12.34
N GLY A 60 0.35 12.66 -11.47
CA GLY A 60 -0.09 13.12 -10.15
C GLY A 60 -0.94 14.40 -10.24
N LYS A 61 -0.98 15.23 -9.19
CA LYS A 61 -1.46 16.62 -9.35
C LYS A 61 -0.26 17.56 -9.47
N SER A 62 -0.16 18.26 -10.60
CA SER A 62 0.97 19.16 -10.95
C SER A 62 1.28 20.23 -9.91
N ILE A 63 0.28 20.69 -9.14
CA ILE A 63 0.49 21.68 -8.07
C ILE A 63 1.35 21.15 -6.92
N PHE A 64 1.33 19.84 -6.66
CA PHE A 64 2.05 19.21 -5.56
C PHE A 64 3.51 18.91 -5.91
N GLN A 65 3.81 18.75 -7.19
CA GLN A 65 5.19 18.65 -7.68
C GLN A 65 5.99 19.95 -7.45
N LYS A 66 5.33 21.11 -7.38
CA LYS A 66 5.97 22.41 -7.11
C LYS A 66 6.41 22.60 -5.67
N LEU A 67 5.95 21.75 -4.74
CA LEU A 67 6.36 21.79 -3.34
C LEU A 67 7.63 20.97 -3.07
N MET A 68 8.10 20.23 -4.07
CA MET A 68 9.40 19.58 -4.04
C MET A 68 10.49 20.59 -4.45
N PRO A 69 11.69 20.51 -3.86
CA PRO A 69 12.81 21.33 -4.31
C PRO A 69 13.08 21.12 -5.79
N ALA A 70 13.22 22.20 -6.56
CA ALA A 70 13.30 22.15 -8.03
C ALA A 70 14.44 21.26 -8.56
N ASP A 71 15.56 21.23 -7.82
CA ASP A 71 16.79 20.56 -8.24
C ASP A 71 17.14 19.34 -7.37
N GLY A 72 16.26 18.96 -6.43
CA GLY A 72 16.50 17.87 -5.49
C GLY A 72 15.79 16.58 -5.87
N GLN A 73 16.42 15.44 -5.62
CA GLN A 73 15.80 14.12 -5.79
C GLN A 73 15.43 13.52 -4.43
N LEU A 74 14.22 12.98 -4.30
CA LEU A 74 13.87 12.21 -3.10
C LEU A 74 14.77 10.99 -2.97
N ILE A 75 15.29 10.77 -1.77
CA ILE A 75 15.96 9.54 -1.38
C ILE A 75 14.85 8.51 -1.14
N THR A 76 14.78 7.51 -2.03
CA THR A 76 13.71 6.52 -2.03
C THR A 76 14.26 5.16 -2.39
N GLU A 77 13.74 4.11 -1.77
CA GLU A 77 14.01 2.74 -2.18
C GLU A 77 12.71 2.09 -2.66
N ILE A 78 12.66 1.69 -3.94
CA ILE A 78 11.50 1.00 -4.51
C ILE A 78 11.91 -0.43 -4.83
N MET A 79 11.22 -1.39 -4.21
CA MET A 79 11.49 -2.81 -4.38
C MET A 79 10.21 -3.58 -4.68
N PRO A 80 10.28 -4.66 -5.47
CA PRO A 80 9.17 -5.61 -5.56
C PRO A 80 8.78 -6.10 -4.17
N TYR A 81 7.48 -6.17 -3.89
CA TYR A 81 7.00 -6.71 -2.63
C TYR A 81 7.39 -8.19 -2.49
N LYS A 82 8.00 -8.55 -1.35
CA LYS A 82 8.57 -9.89 -1.12
C LYS A 82 7.69 -10.81 -0.24
N GLY A 83 6.52 -10.35 0.20
CA GLY A 83 5.62 -11.18 1.00
C GLY A 83 4.65 -12.02 0.15
N ASP A 84 3.83 -12.84 0.82
CA ASP A 84 2.91 -13.79 0.17
C ASP A 84 1.61 -13.16 -0.40
N LEU A 85 1.55 -11.84 -0.41
CA LEU A 85 0.38 -11.09 -0.87
C LEU A 85 0.55 -10.76 -2.35
N ASN A 86 -0.47 -11.09 -3.14
CA ASN A 86 -0.59 -10.69 -4.53
C ASN A 86 -1.81 -9.79 -4.70
N TYR A 87 -1.75 -8.86 -5.65
CA TYR A 87 -2.93 -8.12 -6.04
C TYR A 87 -3.86 -9.04 -6.87
N PRO A 88 -5.19 -9.03 -6.67
CA PRO A 88 -6.09 -9.96 -7.39
C PRO A 88 -6.06 -9.80 -8.91
N ASN A 89 -5.97 -8.56 -9.38
CA ASN A 89 -5.78 -8.26 -10.80
C ASN A 89 -4.31 -8.41 -11.18
N LYS A 90 -4.02 -9.41 -12.02
CA LYS A 90 -2.67 -9.80 -12.45
C LYS A 90 -1.89 -8.72 -13.21
N ASN A 91 -2.56 -7.69 -13.73
CA ASN A 91 -1.88 -6.57 -14.38
C ASN A 91 -1.18 -5.66 -13.36
N TYR A 92 -1.57 -5.71 -12.09
CA TYR A 92 -0.97 -4.92 -11.03
C TYR A 92 0.01 -5.76 -10.21
N GLN A 93 1.23 -5.27 -10.12
CA GLN A 93 2.26 -5.81 -9.24
C GLN A 93 2.38 -4.96 -7.98
N LEU A 94 2.69 -5.60 -6.85
CA LEU A 94 2.94 -4.94 -5.58
C LEU A 94 4.41 -4.53 -5.44
N PHE A 95 4.63 -3.29 -5.00
CA PHE A 95 5.94 -2.74 -4.68
C PHE A 95 5.95 -2.17 -3.27
N THR A 96 7.05 -2.37 -2.54
CA THR A 96 7.35 -1.63 -1.31
C THR A 96 8.17 -0.41 -1.65
N ILE A 97 7.83 0.73 -1.04
CA ILE A 97 8.54 1.98 -1.23
C ILE A 97 8.90 2.53 0.14
N HIS A 98 10.18 2.73 0.36
CA HIS A 98 10.71 3.34 1.57
C HIS A 98 11.09 4.81 1.29
N LEU A 99 10.54 5.73 2.08
CA LEU A 99 10.74 7.18 2.05
C LEU A 99 11.24 7.64 3.43
N PRO A 100 12.54 7.50 3.74
CA PRO A 100 13.07 7.80 5.07
C PRO A 100 12.98 9.29 5.37
N GLY A 101 11.97 9.71 6.14
CA GLY A 101 11.75 11.09 6.55
C GLY A 101 11.75 12.11 5.41
N PHE A 102 11.20 11.77 4.22
CA PHE A 102 11.10 12.68 3.07
C PHE A 102 12.43 13.43 2.76
N LYS A 103 13.54 12.69 2.82
CA LYS A 103 14.86 13.24 2.53
C LYS A 103 15.03 13.51 1.05
N VAL A 104 15.64 14.64 0.74
CA VAL A 104 15.99 15.09 -0.61
C VAL A 104 17.51 15.22 -0.68
N GLU A 105 18.11 14.65 -1.72
CA GLU A 105 19.51 14.81 -2.10
C GLU A 105 19.62 15.83 -3.23
N TYR A 106 20.53 16.79 -3.07
CA TYR A 106 20.80 17.85 -4.05
C TYR A 106 22.04 17.51 -4.91
N PRO A 107 22.25 18.20 -6.05
CA PRO A 107 23.37 17.93 -6.95
C PRO A 107 24.75 18.12 -6.32
N ASP A 108 24.85 18.89 -5.23
CA ASP A 108 26.07 19.11 -4.44
C ASP A 108 26.31 18.03 -3.38
N GLY A 109 25.44 17.01 -3.30
CA GLY A 109 25.49 15.92 -2.32
C GLY A 109 24.95 16.32 -0.94
N MET A 110 24.44 17.54 -0.77
CA MET A 110 23.75 17.90 0.46
C MET A 110 22.44 17.13 0.57
N THR A 111 22.08 16.75 1.79
CA THR A 111 20.78 16.15 2.10
C THR A 111 19.97 17.09 2.97
N SER A 112 18.68 17.20 2.69
CA SER A 112 17.73 17.92 3.53
C SER A 112 16.50 17.08 3.78
N THR A 113 15.90 17.21 4.95
CA THR A 113 14.58 16.62 5.22
C THR A 113 13.51 17.66 4.92
N THR A 114 12.64 17.35 3.95
CA THR A 114 11.44 18.14 3.72
C THR A 114 10.42 17.76 4.78
N ARG A 115 10.14 18.68 5.71
CA ARG A 115 8.97 18.56 6.60
C ARG A 115 7.86 19.43 6.03
N LEU A 116 6.76 18.83 5.59
CA LEU A 116 5.51 19.59 5.53
C LEU A 116 5.11 19.84 6.99
N ILE A 117 5.18 21.10 7.43
CA ILE A 117 4.94 21.50 8.82
C ILE A 117 3.56 20.98 9.25
N GLY A 118 3.51 20.19 10.33
CA GLY A 118 2.26 19.70 10.93
C GLY A 118 1.83 18.28 10.55
N PHE A 119 2.57 17.57 9.70
CA PHE A 119 2.14 16.24 9.20
C PHE A 119 3.13 15.14 9.53
N LYS A 120 2.62 14.02 10.05
CA LYS A 120 3.38 12.79 10.20
C LYS A 120 3.28 12.01 8.89
N PHE A 121 4.44 11.79 8.26
CA PHE A 121 4.54 10.95 7.08
C PHE A 121 4.71 9.49 7.51
N ASP A 122 4.05 8.58 6.80
CA ASP A 122 4.47 7.18 6.82
C ASP A 122 5.83 7.08 6.11
N GLU A 123 6.68 6.13 6.48
CA GLU A 123 7.96 5.92 5.79
C GLU A 123 7.90 4.76 4.81
N ASP A 124 6.98 3.82 5.03
CA ASP A 124 6.83 2.61 4.23
C ASP A 124 5.46 2.58 3.54
N TYR A 125 5.48 2.33 2.23
CA TYR A 125 4.30 2.25 1.39
C TYR A 125 4.28 0.92 0.64
N LEU A 126 3.09 0.37 0.48
CA LEU A 126 2.77 -0.70 -0.44
C LEU A 126 1.94 -0.13 -1.59
N VAL A 127 2.39 -0.32 -2.82
CA VAL A 127 1.75 0.22 -4.02
C VAL A 127 1.40 -0.88 -4.99
N ALA A 128 0.18 -0.86 -5.52
CA ALA A 128 -0.23 -1.70 -6.65
C ALA A 128 -0.12 -0.92 -7.96
N TYR A 129 0.82 -1.31 -8.81
CA TYR A 129 1.19 -0.61 -10.04
C TYR A 129 1.10 -1.51 -11.27
N ASP A 130 0.52 -1.00 -12.35
CA ASP A 130 0.52 -1.61 -13.67
C ASP A 130 1.50 -0.85 -14.58
N SER A 131 2.59 -1.53 -14.95
CA SER A 131 3.66 -0.98 -15.79
C SER A 131 3.25 -0.83 -17.26
N THR A 132 2.23 -1.56 -17.72
CA THR A 132 1.73 -1.49 -19.10
C THR A 132 0.95 -0.20 -19.31
N THR A 133 0.13 0.17 -18.33
CA THR A 133 -0.72 1.37 -18.39
C THR A 133 -0.14 2.57 -17.64
N SER A 134 1.02 2.39 -17.00
CA SER A 134 1.65 3.36 -16.09
C SER A 134 0.70 3.90 -15.03
N SER A 135 0.01 2.98 -14.34
CA SER A 135 -1.18 3.32 -13.56
C SER A 135 -1.15 2.72 -12.16
N ILE A 136 -1.63 3.48 -11.17
CA ILE A 136 -1.63 3.07 -9.76
C ILE A 136 -3.06 2.81 -9.30
N LYS A 137 -3.28 1.62 -8.73
CA LYS A 137 -4.58 1.22 -8.19
C LYS A 137 -4.68 1.40 -6.68
N PHE A 138 -3.59 1.19 -5.98
CA PHE A 138 -3.53 1.22 -4.52
C PHE A 138 -2.21 1.82 -4.03
N ILE A 139 -2.27 2.59 -2.94
CA ILE A 139 -1.13 3.07 -2.16
C ILE A 139 -1.54 2.89 -0.70
N SER A 140 -0.72 2.18 0.10
CA SER A 140 -1.00 2.03 1.52
C SER A 140 -0.72 3.32 2.29
N GLY A 141 -1.27 3.41 3.48
CA GLY A 141 -1.15 4.56 4.37
C GLY A 141 -2.49 4.83 5.02
N ASN A 142 -2.52 5.80 5.92
CA ASN A 142 -3.70 6.04 6.76
C ASN A 142 -4.94 6.52 5.97
N PHE A 143 -4.79 7.02 4.73
CA PHE A 143 -5.83 7.83 4.09
C PHE A 143 -6.01 7.68 2.57
N PHE A 144 -5.31 6.78 1.85
CA PHE A 144 -5.64 6.58 0.42
C PHE A 144 -6.76 5.55 0.25
N LYS A 145 -7.98 6.06 0.27
CA LYS A 145 -9.21 5.27 0.09
C LYS A 145 -9.47 5.02 -1.40
N SER A 146 -8.54 4.37 -2.11
CA SER A 146 -8.86 3.77 -3.41
C SER A 146 -10.02 2.79 -3.20
N ARG A 147 -11.03 2.85 -4.07
CA ARG A 147 -12.02 1.77 -4.11
C ARG A 147 -11.37 0.55 -4.77
N ILE A 148 -10.88 -0.38 -3.95
CA ILE A 148 -10.23 -1.62 -4.40
C ILE A 148 -11.09 -2.84 -4.14
N THR A 149 -12.13 -2.75 -3.30
CA THR A 149 -13.04 -3.86 -2.94
C THR A 149 -13.61 -4.59 -4.15
N GLN A 150 -13.85 -3.88 -5.26
CA GLN A 150 -14.37 -4.47 -6.49
C GLN A 150 -13.38 -5.41 -7.20
N ASP A 151 -12.09 -5.29 -6.92
CA ASP A 151 -11.08 -6.21 -7.44
C ASP A 151 -11.02 -7.50 -6.60
N PHE A 152 -11.69 -7.54 -5.44
CA PHE A 152 -11.75 -8.70 -4.55
C PHE A 152 -13.14 -9.32 -4.62
N GLU A 153 -13.19 -10.65 -4.69
CA GLU A 153 -14.45 -11.41 -4.60
C GLU A 153 -14.93 -11.51 -3.15
N LEU A 154 -15.25 -10.35 -2.53
CA LEU A 154 -15.69 -10.27 -1.14
C LEU A 154 -17.10 -10.84 -0.96
N ASP A 155 -17.23 -11.79 -0.03
CA ASP A 155 -18.48 -12.49 0.27
C ASP A 155 -18.74 -12.46 1.77
N ASN A 156 -19.80 -11.75 2.18
CA ASN A 156 -20.21 -11.57 3.58
C ASN A 156 -20.54 -12.87 4.30
N THR A 157 -20.79 -13.95 3.56
CA THR A 157 -21.02 -15.30 4.11
C THR A 157 -19.73 -16.10 4.28
N LYS A 158 -18.63 -15.67 3.66
CA LYS A 158 -17.32 -16.32 3.68
C LYS A 158 -16.26 -15.36 4.22
N PRO A 159 -16.06 -15.26 5.54
CA PRO A 159 -15.11 -14.31 6.15
C PRO A 159 -13.69 -14.38 5.59
N LYS A 160 -13.23 -15.57 5.18
CA LYS A 160 -11.90 -15.76 4.58
C LYS A 160 -11.70 -14.98 3.26
N SER A 161 -12.76 -14.63 2.54
CA SER A 161 -12.69 -13.80 1.33
C SER A 161 -12.10 -12.41 1.60
N PHE A 162 -12.18 -11.92 2.84
CA PHE A 162 -11.67 -10.61 3.23
C PHE A 162 -10.18 -10.60 3.59
N TYR A 163 -9.52 -11.75 3.76
CA TYR A 163 -8.20 -11.78 4.39
C TYR A 163 -7.13 -11.06 3.56
N GLN A 164 -7.06 -11.32 2.25
CA GLN A 164 -6.10 -10.62 1.38
C GLN A 164 -6.42 -9.13 1.26
N TYR A 165 -7.71 -8.78 1.18
CA TYR A 165 -8.16 -7.39 1.19
C TYR A 165 -7.72 -6.66 2.45
N LEU A 166 -7.90 -7.27 3.62
CA LEU A 166 -7.50 -6.69 4.90
C LEU A 166 -5.99 -6.63 5.08
N MET A 167 -5.22 -7.60 4.56
CA MET A 167 -3.75 -7.51 4.54
C MET A 167 -3.27 -6.26 3.80
N LEU A 168 -3.91 -5.92 2.67
CA LEU A 168 -3.61 -4.69 1.93
C LEU A 168 -4.07 -3.44 2.69
N ARG A 169 -5.33 -3.39 3.12
CA ARG A 169 -5.89 -2.20 3.78
C ARG A 169 -5.25 -1.88 5.11
N CYS A 170 -4.84 -2.90 5.85
CA CYS A 170 -4.20 -2.77 7.14
C CYS A 170 -2.67 -2.77 7.04
N TYR A 171 -2.08 -2.64 5.84
CA TYR A 171 -0.64 -2.80 5.62
C TYR A 171 0.21 -1.97 6.58
N ALA A 172 -0.17 -0.72 6.88
CA ALA A 172 0.54 0.17 7.80
C ALA A 172 0.71 -0.40 9.22
N MET A 173 -0.10 -1.38 9.63
CA MET A 173 -0.01 -2.06 10.93
C MET A 173 0.89 -3.30 10.90
N HIS A 174 1.43 -3.66 9.73
CA HIS A 174 2.12 -4.92 9.44
C HIS A 174 1.27 -6.11 9.94
N PRO A 175 0.09 -6.34 9.32
CA PRO A 175 -0.92 -7.23 9.87
C PRO A 175 -0.47 -8.69 9.80
N LEU A 176 -0.78 -9.44 10.85
CA LEU A 176 -0.63 -10.90 10.91
C LEU A 176 -1.90 -11.54 11.47
N ASN A 177 -2.04 -12.85 11.23
CA ASN A 177 -3.02 -13.70 11.91
C ASN A 177 -4.47 -13.17 11.86
N ILE A 178 -4.89 -12.66 10.70
CA ILE A 178 -6.26 -12.17 10.50
C ILE A 178 -7.24 -13.32 10.76
N ARG A 179 -8.12 -13.13 11.74
CA ARG A 179 -9.14 -14.11 12.12
C ARG A 179 -10.51 -13.45 12.23
N TYR A 180 -11.52 -14.08 11.66
CA TYR A 180 -12.92 -13.69 11.90
C TYR A 180 -13.26 -13.81 13.39
N THR A 181 -13.95 -12.82 13.94
CA THR A 181 -14.41 -12.82 15.33
C THR A 181 -15.92 -12.95 15.41
N LYS A 182 -16.65 -11.99 14.85
CA LYS A 182 -18.11 -11.89 14.92
C LYS A 182 -18.68 -11.10 13.74
N LYS A 183 -20.00 -11.09 13.61
CA LYS A 183 -20.75 -10.18 12.72
C LYS A 183 -22.01 -9.70 13.41
N ASP A 184 -22.49 -8.53 13.02
CA ASP A 184 -23.77 -7.97 13.44
C ASP A 184 -24.58 -7.53 12.21
N GLU A 185 -25.62 -6.72 12.41
CA GLU A 185 -26.45 -6.19 11.32
C GLU A 185 -25.73 -5.18 10.42
N ASN A 186 -24.67 -4.54 10.92
CA ASN A 186 -23.97 -3.45 10.26
C ASN A 186 -22.70 -3.89 9.54
N GLY A 187 -22.09 -5.00 9.97
CA GLY A 187 -20.87 -5.49 9.36
C GLY A 187 -20.25 -6.72 10.00
N ILE A 188 -18.99 -6.93 9.63
CA ILE A 188 -18.17 -8.08 10.03
C ILE A 188 -16.91 -7.61 10.73
N TYR A 189 -16.53 -8.34 11.78
CA TYR A 189 -15.39 -8.03 12.63
C TYR A 189 -14.31 -9.10 12.49
N PHE A 190 -13.06 -8.64 12.52
CA PHE A 190 -11.86 -9.46 12.47
C PHE A 190 -10.92 -9.03 13.58
N ALA A 191 -10.18 -9.97 14.17
CA ALA A 191 -9.00 -9.64 14.97
C ALA A 191 -7.77 -9.73 14.07
N VAL A 192 -6.89 -8.75 14.19
CA VAL A 192 -5.65 -8.64 13.42
C VAL A 192 -4.51 -8.33 14.38
N TYR A 193 -3.44 -9.11 14.34
CA TYR A 193 -2.24 -8.79 15.12
C TYR A 193 -1.45 -7.70 14.40
N SER A 194 -1.25 -6.55 15.04
CA SER A 194 -0.37 -5.50 14.54
C SER A 194 1.05 -5.74 15.05
N LYS A 195 2.04 -5.91 14.15
CA LYS A 195 3.45 -5.92 14.57
C LYS A 195 3.92 -4.54 15.04
N ILE A 196 3.35 -3.46 14.51
CA ILE A 196 3.72 -2.09 14.87
C ILE A 196 3.33 -1.78 16.31
N PHE A 197 2.12 -2.15 16.72
CA PHE A 197 1.62 -1.92 18.08
C PHE A 197 1.87 -3.10 19.03
N ASN A 198 2.29 -4.24 18.49
CA ASN A 198 2.53 -5.49 19.22
C ASN A 198 1.30 -5.99 20.01
N ILE A 199 0.12 -5.85 19.41
CA ILE A 199 -1.17 -6.21 20.00
C ILE A 199 -2.17 -6.70 18.95
N ASP A 200 -3.16 -7.48 19.37
CA ASP A 200 -4.37 -7.76 18.57
C ASP A 200 -5.28 -6.52 18.56
N VAL A 201 -5.63 -6.02 17.37
CA VAL A 201 -6.62 -4.96 17.15
C VAL A 201 -7.88 -5.54 16.51
N GLU A 202 -9.04 -4.93 16.76
CA GLU A 202 -10.29 -5.29 16.08
C GLU A 202 -10.44 -4.45 14.80
N VAL A 203 -10.82 -5.11 13.71
CA VAL A 203 -11.06 -4.50 12.41
C VAL A 203 -12.50 -4.76 12.01
N PHE A 204 -13.27 -3.70 11.84
CA PHE A 204 -14.66 -3.72 11.42
C PHE A 204 -14.79 -3.33 9.95
N VAL A 205 -15.54 -4.12 9.18
CA VAL A 205 -15.87 -3.86 7.78
C VAL A 205 -17.38 -3.76 7.65
N ARG A 206 -17.87 -2.61 7.16
CA ARG A 206 -19.31 -2.36 6.97
C ARG A 206 -19.88 -3.10 5.77
N TYR A 207 -21.11 -3.59 5.86
CA TYR A 207 -21.77 -4.28 4.74
C TYR A 207 -22.24 -3.37 3.61
N ASP A 208 -22.62 -2.13 3.92
CA ASP A 208 -23.10 -1.17 2.92
C ASP A 208 -21.96 -0.53 2.13
N ASP A 209 -20.78 -0.42 2.72
CA ASP A 209 -19.55 -0.04 2.02
C ASP A 209 -18.34 -0.77 2.62
N HIS A 210 -17.91 -1.85 1.95
CA HIS A 210 -16.72 -2.62 2.36
C HIS A 210 -15.44 -1.77 2.36
N GLU A 211 -15.42 -0.61 1.68
CA GLU A 211 -14.29 0.32 1.76
C GLU A 211 -14.15 0.98 3.13
N MET A 212 -15.24 1.05 3.88
CA MET A 212 -15.24 1.60 5.23
C MET A 212 -14.74 0.55 6.23
N VAL A 213 -13.42 0.40 6.26
CA VAL A 213 -12.69 -0.37 7.26
C VAL A 213 -12.37 0.54 8.44
N LYS A 214 -12.75 0.13 9.65
CA LYS A 214 -12.39 0.81 10.90
C LYS A 214 -11.51 -0.11 11.73
N VAL A 215 -10.45 0.45 12.30
CA VAL A 215 -9.62 -0.24 13.28
C VAL A 215 -9.99 0.31 14.66
N THR A 216 -10.33 -0.56 15.59
CA THR A 216 -10.70 -0.24 16.96
C THR A 216 -9.86 -1.04 17.94
N ASP A 217 -9.40 -0.39 19.01
CA ASP A 217 -8.82 -1.05 20.17
C ASP A 217 -9.22 -0.28 21.43
N ASP A 218 -9.84 -0.95 22.38
CA ASP A 218 -10.29 -0.38 23.66
C ASP A 218 -9.11 0.13 24.52
N ARG A 219 -7.90 -0.38 24.29
CA ARG A 219 -6.64 0.05 24.94
C ARG A 219 -5.99 1.23 24.22
N LEU A 220 -6.36 1.51 22.97
CA LEU A 220 -5.96 2.70 22.23
C LEU A 220 -6.97 3.85 22.42
N ALA A 221 -8.02 3.68 23.23
CA ALA A 221 -9.05 4.70 23.49
C ALA A 221 -8.53 5.99 24.16
N GLY A 222 -7.22 6.10 24.45
CA GLY A 222 -6.54 7.34 24.83
C GLY A 222 -5.75 8.03 23.70
N SER A 223 -5.54 7.39 22.54
CA SER A 223 -4.76 7.96 21.44
C SER A 223 -4.88 7.10 20.19
N ILE A 224 -5.28 7.74 19.08
CA ILE A 224 -5.54 7.18 17.73
C ILE A 224 -6.99 6.72 17.56
N THR A 225 -7.91 7.68 17.63
CA THR A 225 -8.98 7.66 16.64
C THR A 225 -8.32 7.91 15.28
N PHE A 226 -8.50 7.02 14.31
CA PHE A 226 -8.43 7.44 12.90
C PHE A 226 -9.66 8.32 12.65
N SER A 227 -9.67 9.51 13.25
CA SER A 227 -10.76 10.46 13.18
C SER A 227 -10.62 11.27 11.90
N ARG A 228 -11.50 10.91 10.96
CA ARG A 228 -11.99 11.64 9.78
C ARG A 228 -10.97 12.07 8.74
#